data_AF-A0A0D0E1T6-F1
#
_entry.id   AF-A0A0D0E1T6-F1
#
_cell.length_a   1.000
_cell.length_b   1.000
_cell.length_c   1.000
_cell.angle_alpha   90.00
_cell.angle_beta   90.00
_cell.angle_gamma   90.00
#
_symmetry.space_group_name_H-M   'P 1'
#
loop_
_entity.id
_entity.type
_entity.pdbx_description
1 polymer ?
#
loop_
_entity_poly.entity_id
_entity_poly.type
_entity_poly.pdbx_seq_one_letter_code
_entity_poly.pdbx_strand_id
1 'polypeptide(L)'
;MALWKNGLAARLHHRTTSLKTQATPLIPLKGPQPLGAPLDSLPENEGVFANVDLVENTPRESEELANDPVHSEMAITMDSKTALPAPAVHNKASSIRKEPLDVEANGMQKLRNVKQFLMEEIDGAQASAPLTAYCFMTGFIDAICFSAVFVWCAFQTGNSVQLALAIARLFGGTHDLSFHLADQQALCSVLSFILGAFIGRLGDKIGCKTRAWMSLGTFIQTVLTMAAALAIWKSGQGSVADARDDPAWSNTLSFVCIGFMSASMGLQGIMGKRMNTQFTTTVVLTTTWCELMTEPKLFELRRLIASRDHKVMAIVALFLGGFTGRALLDIIGSAATLGVGTGLRLIIAAWWFFVPKKTKQ
;
A
#
# COMPACT_ATOMS: atom_id res chain seq x y z
N MET A 1 -7.97 34.92 34.22
CA MET A 1 -6.89 34.13 33.61
C MET A 1 -6.21 33.17 34.61
N ALA A 2 -6.98 32.51 35.49
CA ALA A 2 -6.47 31.57 36.50
C ALA A 2 -7.19 30.20 36.52
N LEU A 3 -8.32 30.06 35.80
CA LEU A 3 -9.09 28.81 35.75
C LEU A 3 -8.65 27.85 34.61
N TRP A 4 -7.79 28.28 33.70
CA TRP A 4 -7.36 27.45 32.56
C TRP A 4 -6.05 26.69 32.81
N LYS A 5 -5.23 27.10 33.79
CA LYS A 5 -3.95 26.43 34.11
C LYS A 5 -4.13 25.11 34.89
N ASN A 6 -5.20 24.99 35.70
CA ASN A 6 -5.39 23.83 36.57
C ASN A 6 -5.93 22.59 35.83
N GLY A 7 -6.59 22.77 34.68
CA GLY A 7 -7.10 21.66 33.87
C GLY A 7 -6.04 20.93 33.05
N LEU A 8 -4.96 21.60 32.67
CA LEU A 8 -3.89 21.01 31.85
C LEU A 8 -2.92 20.17 32.70
N ALA A 9 -2.60 20.63 33.91
CA ALA A 9 -1.73 19.90 34.85
C ALA A 9 -2.38 18.60 35.36
N ALA A 10 -3.69 18.62 35.65
CA ALA A 10 -4.42 17.42 36.09
C ALA A 10 -4.54 16.35 34.97
N ARG A 11 -4.68 16.77 33.70
CA ARG A 11 -4.73 15.85 32.54
C ARG A 11 -3.37 15.25 32.19
N LEU A 12 -2.27 15.93 32.50
CA LEU A 12 -0.91 15.39 32.33
C LEU A 12 -0.56 14.38 33.43
N HIS A 13 -0.99 14.62 34.68
CA HIS A 13 -0.73 13.69 35.79
C HIS A 13 -1.50 12.37 35.70
N HIS A 14 -2.69 12.36 35.07
CA HIS A 14 -3.47 11.14 34.88
C HIS A 14 -2.95 10.26 33.71
N ARG A 15 -2.13 10.83 32.82
CA ARG A 15 -1.53 10.08 31.69
C ARG A 15 -0.22 9.38 32.05
N THR A 16 0.46 9.80 33.12
CA THR A 16 1.74 9.21 33.55
C THR A 16 1.58 8.04 34.54
N THR A 17 0.41 7.86 35.14
CA THR A 17 0.12 6.69 36.02
C THR A 17 -0.34 5.45 35.26
N SER A 18 -0.79 5.57 34.02
CA SER A 18 -1.27 4.43 33.21
C SER A 18 -0.15 3.62 32.51
N LEU A 19 1.11 4.06 32.61
CA LEU A 19 2.27 3.39 32.00
C LEU A 19 3.12 2.60 33.01
N LYS A 20 2.68 2.46 34.27
CA LYS A 20 3.40 1.71 35.31
C LYS A 20 2.84 0.31 35.61
N THR A 21 1.87 -0.18 34.84
CA THR A 21 1.25 -1.50 35.04
C THR A 21 1.32 -2.36 33.78
N GLN A 22 2.54 -2.63 33.32
CA GLN A 22 2.85 -3.79 32.48
C GLN A 22 4.37 -4.03 32.48
N ALA A 23 4.91 -4.37 33.65
CA ALA A 23 6.25 -4.91 33.76
C ALA A 23 6.17 -6.44 33.74
N THR A 24 6.41 -7.03 32.58
CA THR A 24 6.72 -8.46 32.42
C THR A 24 8.03 -8.74 33.19
N PRO A 25 8.16 -9.82 33.98
CA PRO A 25 9.36 -10.02 34.80
C PRO A 25 10.58 -10.27 33.91
N LEU A 26 11.58 -9.41 34.04
CA LEU A 26 12.89 -9.55 33.41
C LEU A 26 13.65 -10.71 34.08
N ILE A 27 14.17 -11.62 33.26
CA ILE A 27 15.15 -12.64 33.66
C ILE A 27 16.36 -11.92 34.29
N PRO A 28 16.85 -12.30 35.48
CA PRO A 28 17.99 -11.63 36.09
C PRO A 28 19.26 -11.86 35.26
N LEU A 29 19.80 -10.80 34.65
CA LEU A 29 21.14 -10.80 34.08
C LEU A 29 22.15 -10.83 35.23
N LYS A 30 22.88 -11.93 35.35
CA LYS A 30 24.01 -12.09 36.27
C LYS A 30 25.09 -11.06 35.90
N GLY A 31 25.55 -10.27 36.87
CA GLY A 31 26.53 -9.20 36.69
C GLY A 31 27.88 -9.69 36.12
N PRO A 32 28.75 -8.75 35.70
CA PRO A 32 29.97 -9.07 34.95
C PRO A 32 30.94 -9.92 35.78
N GLN A 33 31.29 -11.10 35.27
CA GLN A 33 32.36 -11.92 35.83
C GLN A 33 33.73 -11.41 35.36
N PRO A 34 34.75 -11.41 36.24
CA PRO A 34 36.12 -11.06 35.86
C PRO A 34 36.75 -12.14 34.95
N LEU A 35 37.59 -11.71 34.00
CA LEU A 35 38.31 -12.54 33.04
C LEU A 35 39.17 -13.60 33.75
N GLY A 36 38.86 -14.88 33.51
CA GLY A 36 39.76 -16.01 33.77
C GLY A 36 39.15 -17.15 34.57
N ALA A 37 38.34 -18.01 33.94
CA ALA A 37 38.06 -19.36 34.43
C ALA A 37 37.73 -20.32 33.26
N PRO A 38 38.11 -21.61 33.31
CA PRO A 38 38.03 -22.53 32.17
C PRO A 38 36.61 -23.07 31.92
N LEU A 39 36.30 -23.34 30.66
CA LEU A 39 35.05 -23.98 30.21
C LEU A 39 35.07 -25.46 30.58
N ASP A 40 34.29 -25.85 31.59
CA ASP A 40 33.85 -27.23 31.78
C ASP A 40 32.42 -27.28 32.35
N SER A 41 31.64 -28.21 31.79
CA SER A 41 30.33 -28.74 32.23
C SER A 41 29.07 -27.87 32.02
N LEU A 42 28.28 -28.27 31.01
CA LEU A 42 26.82 -28.11 30.98
C LEU A 42 26.17 -29.14 31.93
N PRO A 43 25.09 -28.79 32.65
CA PRO A 43 24.18 -29.80 33.17
C PRO A 43 22.85 -29.80 32.42
N GLU A 44 22.49 -30.98 31.92
CA GLU A 44 21.12 -31.44 31.70
C GLU A 44 20.32 -31.36 33.02
N ASN A 45 19.04 -31.00 32.98
CA ASN A 45 18.01 -31.79 33.67
C ASN A 45 16.57 -31.43 33.28
N GLU A 46 15.87 -32.48 32.86
CA GLU A 46 14.53 -32.97 33.23
C GLU A 46 13.31 -32.06 33.41
N GLY A 47 12.21 -32.57 32.87
CA GLY A 47 10.88 -31.98 32.89
C GLY A 47 10.08 -32.27 34.15
N VAL A 48 8.98 -31.54 34.30
CA VAL A 48 7.88 -31.87 35.21
C VAL A 48 6.54 -31.52 34.54
N PHE A 49 5.67 -32.52 34.51
CA PHE A 49 4.26 -32.48 34.15
C PHE A 49 3.43 -31.61 35.12
N ALA A 50 2.43 -30.90 34.60
CA ALA A 50 1.26 -30.52 35.38
C ALA A 50 0.00 -30.50 34.50
N ASN A 51 -0.91 -31.44 34.82
CA ASN A 51 -2.29 -31.55 34.35
C ASN A 51 -3.13 -30.33 34.76
N VAL A 52 -4.02 -29.87 33.88
CA VAL A 52 -5.35 -29.34 34.27
C VAL A 52 -6.37 -29.67 33.17
N ASP A 53 -7.18 -30.68 33.50
CA ASP A 53 -8.60 -30.94 33.23
C ASP A 53 -9.31 -30.50 31.94
N LEU A 54 -9.80 -31.54 31.27
CA LEU A 54 -10.84 -31.58 30.25
C LEU A 54 -12.22 -31.31 30.88
N VAL A 55 -13.03 -30.44 30.27
CA VAL A 55 -14.49 -30.48 30.40
C VAL A 55 -15.13 -30.48 29.02
N GLU A 56 -15.75 -31.62 28.75
CA GLU A 56 -16.56 -32.00 27.61
C GLU A 56 -17.96 -31.39 27.72
N ASN A 57 -18.54 -30.89 26.62
CA ASN A 57 -19.98 -30.68 26.50
C ASN A 57 -20.40 -30.69 25.01
N THR A 58 -21.09 -31.76 24.65
CA THR A 58 -21.80 -32.01 23.39
C THR A 58 -23.16 -31.28 23.36
N PRO A 59 -23.79 -31.11 22.18
CA PRO A 59 -24.82 -30.10 21.92
C PRO A 59 -26.25 -30.56 22.23
N ARG A 60 -27.11 -29.59 22.58
CA ARG A 60 -28.56 -29.78 22.75
C ARG A 60 -29.32 -29.56 21.44
N GLU A 61 -30.29 -30.45 21.25
CA GLU A 61 -31.34 -30.51 20.24
C GLU A 61 -32.15 -29.22 20.13
N SER A 62 -32.52 -28.87 18.91
CA SER A 62 -33.54 -27.87 18.60
C SER A 62 -34.73 -28.57 17.93
N GLU A 63 -35.85 -28.57 18.65
CA GLU A 63 -37.18 -28.98 18.21
C GLU A 63 -37.66 -28.13 17.03
N GLU A 64 -38.14 -28.78 15.97
CA GLU A 64 -38.74 -28.13 14.81
C GLU A 64 -40.26 -28.41 14.80
N LEU A 65 -41.02 -27.32 14.71
CA LEU A 65 -42.45 -27.22 14.89
C LEU A 65 -43.19 -27.66 13.62
N ALA A 66 -44.07 -28.66 13.74
CA ALA A 66 -45.01 -29.08 12.71
C ALA A 66 -46.15 -28.06 12.53
N ASN A 67 -46.52 -27.77 11.28
CA ASN A 67 -47.77 -27.12 10.91
C ASN A 67 -48.37 -27.83 9.68
N ASP A 68 -49.62 -28.25 9.85
CA ASP A 68 -50.62 -28.82 8.93
C ASP A 68 -51.06 -27.87 7.77
N PRO A 69 -52.01 -28.22 6.88
CA PRO A 69 -52.42 -29.51 6.32
C PRO A 69 -52.61 -29.52 4.78
N VAL A 70 -53.06 -30.70 4.37
CA VAL A 70 -53.46 -31.34 3.12
C VAL A 70 -54.75 -30.80 2.40
N HIS A 71 -54.77 -31.03 1.07
CA HIS A 71 -55.89 -31.17 0.08
C HIS A 71 -56.73 -29.97 -0.43
N SER A 72 -56.72 -29.78 -1.77
CA SER A 72 -57.86 -30.11 -2.65
C SER A 72 -57.48 -30.11 -4.15
N GLU A 73 -57.83 -31.19 -4.87
CA GLU A 73 -58.04 -31.27 -6.33
C GLU A 73 -59.20 -30.33 -6.76
N MET A 74 -59.54 -30.01 -8.02
CA MET A 74 -59.49 -30.72 -9.30
C MET A 74 -59.76 -29.71 -10.45
N ALA A 75 -59.60 -30.18 -11.68
CA ALA A 75 -59.51 -29.47 -12.96
C ALA A 75 -60.83 -28.97 -13.63
N ILE A 76 -60.61 -28.32 -14.79
CA ILE A 76 -61.35 -28.39 -16.08
C ILE A 76 -61.88 -27.05 -16.66
N THR A 77 -61.74 -27.01 -17.98
CA THR A 77 -61.68 -26.03 -19.09
C THR A 77 -62.98 -25.37 -19.63
N MET A 78 -62.79 -24.23 -20.34
CA MET A 78 -63.45 -23.73 -21.60
C MET A 78 -64.98 -23.47 -21.59
N ASP A 79 -65.62 -22.48 -22.25
CA ASP A 79 -65.36 -21.55 -23.37
C ASP A 79 -66.47 -20.44 -23.45
N SER A 80 -66.14 -19.31 -24.10
CA SER A 80 -66.94 -18.44 -25.01
C SER A 80 -67.97 -17.35 -24.61
N LYS A 81 -67.86 -16.25 -25.40
CA LYS A 81 -68.83 -15.21 -25.87
C LYS A 81 -69.07 -13.96 -24.97
N THR A 82 -69.07 -12.69 -25.40
CA THR A 82 -69.01 -11.97 -26.71
C THR A 82 -68.82 -10.46 -26.43
N ALA A 83 -68.05 -9.69 -27.24
CA ALA A 83 -68.33 -8.27 -27.60
C ALA A 83 -67.34 -7.74 -28.67
N LEU A 84 -67.85 -6.98 -29.63
CA LEU A 84 -67.23 -6.47 -30.88
C LEU A 84 -66.33 -5.21 -30.70
N PRO A 85 -65.45 -4.84 -31.66
CA PRO A 85 -64.49 -3.73 -31.53
C PRO A 85 -64.90 -2.42 -32.27
N ALA A 86 -64.29 -1.28 -31.90
CA ALA A 86 -64.33 0.00 -32.62
C ALA A 86 -63.01 0.79 -32.40
N PRO A 87 -62.70 1.82 -33.21
CA PRO A 87 -62.05 1.75 -34.52
C PRO A 87 -60.54 2.10 -34.46
N ALA A 88 -59.82 1.76 -35.54
CA ALA A 88 -58.41 2.06 -35.74
C ALA A 88 -58.12 3.57 -35.69
N VAL A 89 -57.37 4.00 -34.67
CA VAL A 89 -56.74 5.31 -34.63
C VAL A 89 -55.41 5.22 -35.37
N HIS A 90 -55.24 6.07 -36.39
CA HIS A 90 -53.99 6.30 -37.09
C HIS A 90 -52.85 6.58 -36.09
N ASN A 91 -51.90 5.66 -35.96
CA ASN A 91 -50.59 5.95 -35.40
C ASN A 91 -49.81 6.80 -36.41
N LYS A 92 -49.97 8.12 -36.28
CA LYS A 92 -49.07 9.10 -36.88
C LYS A 92 -47.68 8.81 -36.32
N ALA A 93 -46.71 8.53 -37.18
CA ALA A 93 -45.32 8.36 -36.79
C ALA A 93 -44.88 9.57 -35.96
N SER A 94 -44.70 9.39 -34.65
CA SER A 94 -44.03 10.37 -33.82
C SER A 94 -42.58 10.35 -34.25
N SER A 95 -42.19 11.38 -35.00
CA SER A 95 -40.79 11.71 -35.16
C SER A 95 -40.19 11.80 -33.76
N ILE A 96 -39.22 10.95 -33.46
CA ILE A 96 -38.41 11.02 -32.23
C ILE A 96 -37.62 12.34 -32.30
N ARG A 97 -38.27 13.44 -31.92
CA ARG A 97 -37.58 14.65 -31.50
C ARG A 97 -37.22 14.40 -30.05
N LYS A 98 -35.98 13.95 -29.80
CA LYS A 98 -35.41 13.98 -28.45
C LYS A 98 -35.46 15.43 -27.99
N GLU A 99 -36.36 15.73 -27.07
CA GLU A 99 -36.42 17.00 -26.36
C GLU A 99 -35.04 17.23 -25.71
N PRO A 100 -34.44 18.42 -25.82
CA PRO A 100 -33.12 18.71 -25.23
C PRO A 100 -33.08 18.46 -23.71
N LEU A 101 -34.23 18.58 -23.03
CA LEU A 101 -34.41 18.30 -21.60
C LEU A 101 -34.16 16.82 -21.23
N ASP A 102 -34.55 15.86 -22.08
CA ASP A 102 -34.36 14.43 -21.80
C ASP A 102 -32.89 14.02 -21.97
N VAL A 103 -32.17 14.69 -22.88
CA VAL A 103 -30.73 14.45 -23.09
C VAL A 103 -29.92 15.01 -21.92
N GLU A 104 -30.27 16.19 -21.41
CA GLU A 104 -29.63 16.83 -20.27
C GLU A 104 -29.89 16.07 -18.95
N ALA A 105 -31.13 15.64 -18.73
CA ALA A 105 -31.51 14.80 -17.57
C ALA A 105 -30.79 13.45 -17.56
N ASN A 106 -30.68 12.79 -18.72
CA ASN A 106 -29.97 11.52 -18.85
C ASN A 106 -28.44 11.70 -18.65
N GLY A 107 -27.89 12.83 -19.10
CA GLY A 107 -26.50 13.24 -18.83
C GLY A 107 -26.21 13.41 -17.34
N MET A 108 -27.08 14.11 -16.61
CA MET A 108 -26.97 14.29 -15.15
C MET A 108 -27.12 12.98 -14.38
N GLN A 109 -28.05 12.10 -14.79
CA GLN A 109 -28.23 10.77 -14.20
C GLN A 109 -26.97 9.92 -14.36
N LYS A 110 -26.39 9.90 -15.58
CA LYS A 110 -25.17 9.16 -15.89
C LYS A 110 -23.97 9.71 -15.11
N LEU A 111 -23.84 11.03 -15.02
CA LEU A 111 -22.78 11.68 -14.23
C LEU A 111 -22.91 11.36 -12.74
N ARG A 112 -24.13 11.34 -12.20
CA ARG A 112 -24.40 10.95 -10.81
C ARG A 112 -24.01 9.49 -10.55
N ASN A 113 -24.34 8.58 -11.46
CA ASN A 113 -23.98 7.17 -11.36
C ASN A 113 -22.46 6.95 -11.42
N VAL A 114 -21.77 7.67 -12.31
CA VAL A 114 -20.29 7.64 -12.40
C VAL A 114 -19.65 8.23 -11.14
N LYS A 115 -20.13 9.38 -10.67
CA LYS A 115 -19.65 9.99 -9.43
C LYS A 115 -19.84 9.05 -8.23
N GLN A 116 -20.99 8.39 -8.14
CA GLN A 116 -21.27 7.42 -7.11
C GLN A 116 -20.29 6.25 -7.17
N PHE A 117 -20.13 5.63 -8.35
CA PHE A 117 -19.17 4.55 -8.57
C PHE A 117 -17.75 4.94 -8.16
N LEU A 118 -17.27 6.10 -8.62
CA LEU A 118 -15.92 6.59 -8.33
C LEU A 118 -15.69 6.87 -6.84
N MET A 119 -16.71 7.31 -6.12
CA MET A 119 -16.63 7.59 -4.69
C MET A 119 -16.86 6.35 -3.81
N GLU A 120 -17.12 5.18 -4.39
CA GLU A 120 -17.19 3.94 -3.61
C GLU A 120 -15.82 3.58 -3.04
N GLU A 121 -15.79 3.15 -1.78
CA GLU A 121 -14.59 2.61 -1.15
C GLU A 121 -14.29 1.21 -1.68
N ILE A 122 -13.02 0.98 -1.99
CA ILE A 122 -12.49 -0.29 -2.46
C ILE A 122 -12.33 -1.25 -1.27
N ASP A 123 -12.60 -2.54 -1.49
CA ASP A 123 -12.26 -3.58 -0.52
C ASP A 123 -10.74 -3.82 -0.51
N GLY A 124 -10.09 -3.49 0.60
CA GLY A 124 -8.65 -3.71 0.79
C GLY A 124 -8.25 -5.19 0.69
N ALA A 125 -9.12 -6.13 1.05
CA ALA A 125 -8.83 -7.56 0.94
C ALA A 125 -8.70 -8.01 -0.53
N GLN A 126 -9.49 -7.39 -1.41
CA GLN A 126 -9.49 -7.65 -2.85
C GLN A 126 -8.50 -6.75 -3.62
N ALA A 127 -7.82 -5.82 -2.94
CA ALA A 127 -6.82 -4.93 -3.51
C ALA A 127 -5.40 -5.53 -3.53
N SER A 128 -5.23 -6.80 -3.18
CA SER A 128 -3.91 -7.45 -3.08
C SER A 128 -3.10 -7.37 -4.37
N ALA A 129 -3.75 -7.57 -5.53
CA ALA A 129 -3.07 -7.57 -6.83
C ALA A 129 -2.47 -6.18 -7.20
N PRO A 130 -3.23 -5.07 -7.21
CA PRO A 130 -2.65 -3.75 -7.48
C PRO A 130 -1.65 -3.30 -6.39
N LEU A 131 -1.84 -3.73 -5.13
CA LEU A 131 -0.86 -3.47 -4.06
C LEU A 131 0.44 -4.26 -4.24
N THR A 132 0.37 -5.49 -4.75
CA THR A 132 1.53 -6.28 -5.14
C THR A 132 2.26 -5.62 -6.31
N ALA A 133 1.52 -5.06 -7.27
CA ALA A 133 2.09 -4.28 -8.36
C ALA A 133 2.79 -3.00 -7.86
N TYR A 134 2.30 -2.36 -6.80
CA TYR A 134 3.04 -1.29 -6.10
C TYR A 134 4.36 -1.78 -5.51
N CYS A 135 4.40 -2.95 -4.85
CA CYS A 135 5.65 -3.53 -4.35
C CYS A 135 6.65 -3.81 -5.49
N PHE A 136 6.17 -4.31 -6.63
CA PHE A 136 6.98 -4.44 -7.85
C PHE A 136 7.54 -3.10 -8.31
N MET A 137 6.69 -2.07 -8.41
CA MET A 137 7.12 -0.73 -8.80
C MET A 137 8.16 -0.14 -7.85
N THR A 138 8.08 -0.44 -6.55
CA THR A 138 9.09 -0.04 -5.57
C THR A 138 10.47 -0.56 -5.95
N GLY A 139 10.61 -1.88 -6.13
CA GLY A 139 11.89 -2.47 -6.54
C GLY A 139 12.34 -1.95 -7.90
N PHE A 140 11.42 -1.83 -8.86
CA PHE A 140 11.70 -1.36 -10.21
C PHE A 140 12.31 0.04 -10.26
N ILE A 141 11.70 1.00 -9.56
CA ILE A 141 12.16 2.40 -9.52
C ILE A 141 13.47 2.52 -8.74
N ASP A 142 13.58 1.80 -7.63
CA ASP A 142 14.78 1.83 -6.80
C ASP A 142 16.00 1.23 -7.50
N ALA A 143 15.83 0.16 -8.29
CA ALA A 143 16.92 -0.40 -9.08
C ALA A 143 17.51 0.61 -10.08
N ILE A 144 16.67 1.46 -10.69
CA ILE A 144 17.11 2.48 -11.65
C ILE A 144 17.95 3.54 -10.94
N CYS A 145 17.44 4.12 -9.85
CA CYS A 145 18.14 5.17 -9.11
C CYS A 145 19.41 4.64 -8.46
N PHE A 146 19.32 3.50 -7.77
CA PHE A 146 20.45 2.95 -7.03
C PHE A 146 21.59 2.55 -7.96
N SER A 147 21.31 2.03 -9.15
CA SER A 147 22.34 1.68 -10.13
C SER A 147 23.08 2.91 -10.67
N ALA A 148 22.45 4.09 -10.66
CA ALA A 148 23.05 5.32 -11.18
C ALA A 148 23.76 6.15 -10.11
N VAL A 149 23.24 6.19 -8.88
CA VAL A 149 23.69 7.12 -7.83
C VAL A 149 23.82 6.52 -6.43
N PHE A 150 23.55 5.22 -6.26
CA PHE A 150 23.59 4.54 -4.96
C PHE A 150 22.63 5.15 -3.89
N VAL A 151 21.61 5.88 -4.35
CA VAL A 151 20.52 6.44 -3.54
C VAL A 151 19.22 5.71 -3.86
N TRP A 152 18.38 5.54 -2.84
CA TRP A 152 17.08 4.88 -2.98
C TRP A 152 15.98 5.95 -3.13
N CYS A 153 15.05 5.81 -4.06
CA CYS A 153 13.92 6.75 -4.17
C CYS A 153 12.75 6.37 -3.24
N ALA A 154 12.64 5.09 -2.89
CA ALA A 154 11.62 4.58 -2.00
C ALA A 154 12.15 4.34 -0.58
N PHE A 155 13.34 3.73 -0.43
CA PHE A 155 13.90 3.37 0.89
C PHE A 155 14.55 4.55 1.65
N GLN A 156 13.73 5.45 2.17
CA GLN A 156 14.19 6.67 2.84
C GLN A 156 14.93 6.44 4.17
N THR A 157 14.82 5.27 4.79
CA THR A 157 15.62 4.93 5.98
C THR A 157 17.11 4.98 5.66
N GLY A 158 17.53 4.43 4.52
CA GLY A 158 18.93 4.45 4.10
C GLY A 158 19.44 5.86 3.84
N ASN A 159 18.67 6.66 3.07
CA ASN A 159 19.05 8.04 2.76
C ASN A 159 19.11 8.92 4.02
N SER A 160 18.20 8.73 4.96
CA SER A 160 18.22 9.47 6.23
C SER A 160 19.48 9.17 7.04
N VAL A 161 19.92 7.91 7.06
CA VAL A 161 21.19 7.51 7.68
C VAL A 161 22.39 8.08 6.92
N GLN A 162 22.38 8.06 5.58
CA GLN A 162 23.44 8.69 4.77
C GLN A 162 23.59 10.18 5.10
N LEU A 163 22.48 10.90 5.21
CA LEU A 163 22.48 12.31 5.62
C LEU A 163 23.00 12.51 7.05
N ALA A 164 22.61 11.64 7.99
CA ALA A 164 23.13 11.68 9.35
C ALA A 164 24.65 11.44 9.39
N LEU A 165 25.16 10.51 8.58
CA LEU A 165 26.60 10.26 8.43
C LEU A 165 27.32 11.46 7.80
N ALA A 166 26.71 12.12 6.81
CA ALA A 166 27.24 13.36 6.23
C ALA A 166 27.41 14.46 7.27
N ILE A 167 26.40 14.64 8.14
CA ILE A 167 26.46 15.59 9.25
C ILE A 167 27.51 15.17 10.28
N ALA A 168 27.59 13.88 10.62
CA ALA A 168 28.53 13.36 11.61
C ALA A 168 30.00 13.58 11.20
N ARG A 169 30.31 13.55 9.89
CA ARG A 169 31.67 13.82 9.37
C ARG A 169 32.20 15.20 9.77
N LEU A 170 31.32 16.20 9.94
CA LEU A 170 31.70 17.55 10.39
C LEU A 170 32.31 17.56 11.79
N PHE A 171 32.09 16.51 12.58
CA PHE A 171 32.55 16.40 13.97
C PHE A 171 33.72 15.40 14.14
N GLY A 172 34.07 14.64 13.10
CA GLY A 172 34.99 13.50 13.19
C GLY A 172 36.49 13.84 13.18
N GLY A 173 36.87 15.11 13.23
CA GLY A 173 38.27 15.55 13.12
C GLY A 173 38.87 15.42 11.71
N THR A 174 38.18 14.75 10.79
CA THR A 174 38.43 14.80 9.36
C THR A 174 38.02 16.16 8.80
N HIS A 175 38.93 16.88 8.14
CA HIS A 175 38.71 18.22 7.56
C HIS A 175 37.79 18.23 6.31
N ASP A 176 37.05 17.16 6.07
CA ASP A 176 36.12 17.08 4.96
C ASP A 176 34.79 17.72 5.34
N LEU A 177 34.66 19.01 5.01
CA LEU A 177 33.46 19.82 5.23
C LEU A 177 32.55 19.87 3.99
N SER A 178 32.84 19.02 2.99
CA SER A 178 32.16 19.06 1.70
C SER A 178 30.83 18.32 1.77
N PHE A 179 29.78 18.94 1.22
CA PHE A 179 28.51 18.26 1.01
C PHE A 179 28.58 17.49 -0.32
N HIS A 180 28.85 16.19 -0.24
CA HIS A 180 29.14 15.38 -1.42
C HIS A 180 27.90 15.24 -2.30
N LEU A 181 28.13 14.91 -3.56
CA LEU A 181 27.06 14.72 -4.53
C LEU A 181 26.05 13.66 -4.07
N ALA A 182 26.52 12.54 -3.50
CA ALA A 182 25.66 11.52 -2.92
C ALA A 182 24.80 12.06 -1.76
N ASP A 183 25.36 12.92 -0.90
CA ASP A 183 24.62 13.54 0.21
C ASP A 183 23.53 14.48 -0.33
N GLN A 184 23.84 15.27 -1.37
CA GLN A 184 22.89 16.14 -2.05
C GLN A 184 21.73 15.34 -2.67
N GLN A 185 22.05 14.22 -3.32
CA GLN A 185 21.07 13.33 -3.95
C GLN A 185 20.17 12.65 -2.92
N ALA A 186 20.75 12.18 -1.80
CA ALA A 186 20.00 11.63 -0.67
C ALA A 186 19.05 12.68 -0.08
N LEU A 187 19.50 13.94 0.09
CA LEU A 187 18.66 15.03 0.57
C LEU A 187 17.51 15.33 -0.39
N CYS A 188 17.81 15.41 -1.70
CA CYS A 188 16.81 15.60 -2.74
C CYS A 188 15.74 14.50 -2.70
N SER A 189 16.16 13.24 -2.57
CA SER A 189 15.27 12.09 -2.46
C SER A 189 14.35 12.19 -1.23
N VAL A 190 14.91 12.42 -0.04
CA VAL A 190 14.14 12.52 1.22
C VAL A 190 13.10 13.64 1.16
N LEU A 191 13.51 14.85 0.77
CA LEU A 191 12.61 16.00 0.71
C LEU A 191 11.48 15.78 -0.31
N SER A 192 11.82 15.27 -1.49
CA SER A 192 10.83 15.02 -2.54
C SER A 192 9.88 13.88 -2.17
N PHE A 193 10.36 12.84 -1.50
CA PHE A 193 9.52 11.78 -0.95
C PHE A 193 8.52 12.33 0.07
N ILE A 194 8.96 13.20 0.98
CA ILE A 194 8.06 13.84 1.96
C ILE A 194 7.00 14.69 1.24
N LEU A 195 7.37 15.45 0.21
CA LEU A 195 6.42 16.23 -0.60
C LEU A 195 5.40 15.32 -1.30
N GLY A 196 5.84 14.21 -1.89
CA GLY A 196 4.96 13.20 -2.47
C GLY A 196 3.99 12.59 -1.46
N ALA A 197 4.49 12.24 -0.27
CA ALA A 197 3.68 11.73 0.82
C ALA A 197 2.66 12.79 1.32
N PHE A 198 3.04 14.08 1.29
CA PHE A 198 2.12 15.18 1.61
C PHE A 198 1.00 15.32 0.59
N ILE A 199 1.29 15.21 -0.72
CA ILE A 199 0.26 15.15 -1.77
C ILE A 199 -0.71 14.00 -1.47
N GLY A 200 -0.20 12.87 -0.99
CA GLY A 200 -1.05 11.73 -0.68
C GLY A 200 -2.03 11.95 0.48
N ARG A 201 -1.80 12.99 1.31
CA ARG A 201 -2.76 13.43 2.33
C ARG A 201 -3.99 14.11 1.74
N LEU A 202 -3.97 14.52 0.48
CA LEU A 202 -5.15 15.08 -0.20
C LEU A 202 -6.31 14.07 -0.24
N GLY A 203 -5.98 12.77 -0.19
CA GLY A 203 -6.95 11.68 0.01
C GLY A 203 -7.72 11.76 1.33
N ASP A 204 -7.28 12.53 2.34
CA ASP A 204 -8.07 12.77 3.57
C ASP A 204 -9.36 13.53 3.28
N LYS A 205 -9.36 14.37 2.24
CA LYS A 205 -10.53 15.16 1.83
C LYS A 205 -11.41 14.42 0.82
N ILE A 206 -10.81 13.62 -0.06
CA ILE A 206 -11.52 12.91 -1.15
C ILE A 206 -12.07 11.56 -0.65
N GLY A 207 -11.40 10.93 0.31
CA GLY A 207 -11.66 9.57 0.77
C GLY A 207 -10.50 8.65 0.37
N CYS A 208 -9.66 8.30 1.34
CA CYS A 208 -8.36 7.66 1.10
C CYS A 208 -8.43 6.24 0.51
N LYS A 209 -9.60 5.62 0.50
CA LYS A 209 -9.87 4.27 -0.04
C LYS A 209 -10.83 4.28 -1.22
N THR A 210 -11.23 5.47 -1.70
CA THR A 210 -12.16 5.59 -2.84
C THR A 210 -11.49 5.17 -4.14
N ARG A 211 -12.24 4.62 -5.09
CA ARG A 211 -11.74 4.33 -6.45
C ARG A 211 -11.17 5.58 -7.11
N ALA A 212 -11.85 6.71 -6.94
CA ALA A 212 -11.43 8.01 -7.45
C ALA A 212 -10.03 8.36 -6.95
N TRP A 213 -9.80 8.29 -5.64
CA TRP A 213 -8.50 8.64 -5.07
C TRP A 213 -7.42 7.64 -5.44
N MET A 214 -7.70 6.34 -5.40
CA MET A 214 -6.70 5.31 -5.73
C MET A 214 -6.27 5.41 -7.19
N SER A 215 -7.21 5.59 -8.12
CA SER A 215 -6.90 5.81 -9.54
C SER A 215 -6.17 7.15 -9.77
N LEU A 216 -6.68 8.26 -9.26
CA LEU A 216 -6.09 9.59 -9.42
C LEU A 216 -4.69 9.69 -8.82
N GLY A 217 -4.51 9.18 -7.60
CA GLY A 217 -3.20 9.18 -6.93
C GLY A 217 -2.17 8.32 -7.68
N THR A 218 -2.59 7.19 -8.25
CA THR A 218 -1.71 6.39 -9.13
C THR A 218 -1.42 7.10 -10.44
N PHE A 219 -2.38 7.83 -10.98
CA PHE A 219 -2.18 8.62 -12.19
C PHE A 219 -1.20 9.78 -11.95
N ILE A 220 -1.27 10.45 -10.80
CA ILE A 220 -0.26 11.44 -10.40
C ILE A 220 1.14 10.79 -10.32
N GLN A 221 1.26 9.61 -9.71
CA GLN A 221 2.52 8.85 -9.71
C GLN A 221 3.01 8.53 -11.14
N THR A 222 2.09 8.23 -12.05
CA THR A 222 2.38 7.99 -13.48
C THR A 222 2.99 9.24 -14.12
N VAL A 223 2.37 10.40 -13.93
CA VAL A 223 2.86 11.68 -14.45
C VAL A 223 4.23 12.04 -13.87
N LEU A 224 4.42 11.83 -12.56
CA LEU A 224 5.73 12.05 -11.91
C LEU A 224 6.80 11.12 -12.49
N THR A 225 6.49 9.84 -12.69
CA THR A 225 7.43 8.88 -13.30
C THR A 225 7.75 9.22 -14.75
N MET A 226 6.75 9.70 -15.51
CA MET A 226 6.95 10.21 -16.87
C MET A 226 7.85 11.45 -16.89
N ALA A 227 7.63 12.39 -15.97
CA ALA A 227 8.46 13.58 -15.84
C ALA A 227 9.91 13.21 -15.49
N ALA A 228 10.12 12.21 -14.64
CA ALA A 228 11.46 11.67 -14.36
C ALA A 228 12.12 11.07 -15.61
N ALA A 229 11.38 10.26 -16.38
CA ALA A 229 11.87 9.67 -17.63
C ALA A 229 12.32 10.75 -18.63
N LEU A 230 11.52 11.81 -18.78
CA LEU A 230 11.85 12.94 -19.66
C LEU A 230 13.05 13.75 -19.13
N ALA A 231 13.12 13.98 -17.82
CA ALA A 231 14.22 14.70 -17.19
C ALA A 231 15.55 13.98 -17.42
N ILE A 232 15.60 12.66 -17.20
CA ILE A 232 16.83 11.91 -17.44
C ILE A 232 17.15 11.74 -18.92
N TRP A 233 16.15 11.62 -19.79
CA TRP A 233 16.39 11.61 -21.24
C TRP A 233 17.04 12.90 -21.71
N LYS A 234 16.57 14.05 -21.22
CA LYS A 234 17.12 15.36 -21.55
C LYS A 234 18.45 15.66 -20.84
N SER A 235 18.78 14.96 -19.76
CA SER A 235 20.03 15.17 -19.03
C SER A 235 21.26 14.68 -19.79
N GLY A 236 21.10 13.71 -20.70
CA GLY A 236 22.20 13.07 -21.42
C GLY A 236 23.17 12.27 -20.53
N GLN A 237 22.80 12.00 -19.28
CA GLN A 237 23.64 11.25 -18.34
C GLN A 237 23.58 9.74 -18.58
N GLY A 238 24.61 9.03 -18.11
CA GLY A 238 24.68 7.57 -18.18
C GLY A 238 23.59 6.89 -17.35
N SER A 239 23.46 5.57 -17.50
CA SER A 239 22.39 4.79 -16.84
C SER A 239 22.85 4.03 -15.59
N VAL A 240 24.13 3.66 -15.54
CA VAL A 240 24.74 2.87 -14.47
C VAL A 240 26.07 3.53 -14.10
N ALA A 241 26.38 3.61 -12.82
CA ALA A 241 27.66 4.10 -12.31
C ALA A 241 28.69 2.96 -12.29
N ASP A 242 29.93 3.27 -12.68
CA ASP A 242 31.03 2.30 -12.67
C ASP A 242 31.59 2.08 -11.26
N ALA A 243 31.56 3.12 -10.41
CA ALA A 243 32.03 3.09 -9.03
C ALA A 243 31.14 3.91 -8.10
N ARG A 244 31.18 3.62 -6.80
CA ARG A 244 30.41 4.36 -5.79
C ARG A 244 30.80 5.82 -5.65
N ASP A 245 32.06 6.11 -5.89
CA ASP A 245 32.62 7.46 -5.77
C ASP A 245 32.45 8.29 -7.06
N ASP A 246 31.94 7.68 -8.13
CA ASP A 246 31.69 8.31 -9.43
C ASP A 246 30.26 8.02 -9.92
N PRO A 247 29.25 8.74 -9.41
CA PRO A 247 27.86 8.53 -9.77
C PRO A 247 27.61 8.93 -11.23
N ALA A 248 26.80 8.14 -11.94
CA ALA A 248 26.48 8.37 -13.35
C ALA A 248 25.66 9.66 -13.58
N TRP A 249 25.02 10.16 -12.54
CA TRP A 249 24.15 11.34 -12.56
C TRP A 249 24.72 12.44 -11.66
N SER A 250 24.96 13.61 -12.24
CA SER A 250 25.50 14.76 -11.49
C SER A 250 24.81 16.10 -11.78
N ASN A 251 24.14 16.22 -12.93
CA ASN A 251 23.57 17.50 -13.37
C ASN A 251 22.16 17.78 -12.80
N THR A 252 21.71 19.02 -12.94
CA THR A 252 20.40 19.48 -12.41
C THR A 252 19.21 18.64 -12.91
N LEU A 253 19.21 18.23 -14.18
CA LEU A 253 18.10 17.43 -14.72
C LEU A 253 18.04 16.03 -14.11
N SER A 254 19.19 15.45 -13.76
CA SER A 254 19.23 14.18 -13.03
C SER A 254 18.73 14.31 -11.59
N PHE A 255 18.96 15.44 -10.92
CA PHE A 255 18.31 15.77 -9.64
C PHE A 255 16.80 15.90 -9.77
N VAL A 256 16.31 16.54 -10.84
CA VAL A 256 14.87 16.62 -11.14
C VAL A 256 14.29 15.21 -11.34
N CYS A 257 15.01 14.31 -12.01
CA CYS A 257 14.63 12.91 -12.13
C CYS A 257 14.50 12.22 -10.77
N ILE A 258 15.53 12.32 -9.92
CA ILE A 258 15.51 11.77 -8.54
C ILE A 258 14.33 12.34 -7.75
N GLY A 259 14.09 13.65 -7.83
CA GLY A 259 13.01 14.31 -7.14
C GLY A 259 11.64 13.78 -7.54
N PHE A 260 11.37 13.68 -8.85
CA PHE A 260 10.10 13.15 -9.34
C PHE A 260 9.91 11.66 -9.03
N MET A 261 10.95 10.83 -9.17
CA MET A 261 10.91 9.41 -8.76
C MET A 261 10.57 9.29 -7.26
N SER A 262 11.26 10.05 -6.42
CA SER A 262 11.08 9.99 -4.96
C SER A 262 9.71 10.53 -4.53
N ALA A 263 9.22 11.61 -5.14
CA ALA A 263 7.86 12.11 -4.93
C ALA A 263 6.80 11.10 -5.35
N SER A 264 6.99 10.40 -6.48
CA SER A 264 6.11 9.31 -6.89
C SER A 264 6.08 8.19 -5.83
N MET A 265 7.24 7.79 -5.31
CA MET A 265 7.33 6.75 -4.28
C MET A 265 6.72 7.20 -2.93
N GLY A 266 6.87 8.46 -2.55
CA GLY A 266 6.24 9.03 -1.36
C GLY A 266 4.71 8.97 -1.42
N LEU A 267 4.14 9.34 -2.57
CA LEU A 267 2.70 9.24 -2.83
C LEU A 267 2.22 7.78 -2.80
N GLN A 268 2.97 6.86 -3.40
CA GLN A 268 2.68 5.43 -3.36
C GLN A 268 2.68 4.89 -1.93
N GLY A 269 3.68 5.25 -1.13
CA GLY A 269 3.87 4.78 0.23
C GLY A 269 2.69 5.15 1.14
N ILE A 270 2.24 6.40 1.09
CA ILE A 270 1.11 6.84 1.92
C ILE A 270 -0.23 6.25 1.45
N MET A 271 -0.44 6.09 0.13
CA MET A 271 -1.63 5.42 -0.40
C MET A 271 -1.67 3.93 0.00
N GLY A 272 -0.54 3.23 -0.13
CA GLY A 272 -0.41 1.83 0.32
C GLY A 272 -0.66 1.68 1.81
N LYS A 273 -0.05 2.55 2.64
CA LYS A 273 -0.25 2.55 4.10
C LYS A 273 -1.70 2.73 4.50
N ARG A 274 -2.44 3.60 3.81
CA ARG A 274 -3.83 3.91 4.14
C ARG A 274 -4.79 2.76 3.83
N MET A 275 -4.42 1.82 2.96
CA MET A 275 -5.23 0.63 2.71
C MET A 275 -5.33 -0.29 3.94
N ASN A 276 -4.37 -0.23 4.87
CA ASN A 276 -4.35 -0.99 6.11
C ASN A 276 -4.49 -2.51 5.89
N THR A 277 -3.77 -3.05 4.91
CA THR A 277 -3.73 -4.48 4.58
C THR A 277 -2.37 -5.09 4.93
N GLN A 278 -2.11 -6.36 4.62
CA GLN A 278 -0.76 -6.94 4.77
C GLN A 278 0.28 -6.30 3.81
N PHE A 279 -0.18 -5.46 2.87
CA PHE A 279 0.64 -4.61 1.99
C PHE A 279 0.73 -3.16 2.49
N THR A 280 0.45 -2.94 3.78
CA THR A 280 0.47 -1.61 4.42
C THR A 280 1.80 -0.88 4.20
N THR A 281 2.89 -1.58 3.87
CA THR A 281 4.16 -0.95 3.53
C THR A 281 4.62 -1.37 2.14
N THR A 282 4.04 -0.77 1.10
CA THR A 282 4.48 -0.95 -0.29
C THR A 282 5.92 -0.48 -0.53
N VAL A 283 6.45 0.35 0.37
CA VAL A 283 7.79 0.94 0.31
C VAL A 283 8.70 0.48 1.45
N VAL A 284 8.19 0.22 2.67
CA VAL A 284 9.02 -0.17 3.83
C VAL A 284 8.94 -1.70 4.02
N LEU A 285 9.70 -2.45 3.23
CA LEU A 285 9.61 -3.91 3.22
C LEU A 285 10.15 -4.56 4.49
N THR A 286 11.04 -3.90 5.24
CA THR A 286 11.62 -4.46 6.48
C THR A 286 10.55 -4.85 7.50
N THR A 287 9.50 -4.02 7.65
CA THR A 287 8.38 -4.37 8.54
C THR A 287 7.67 -5.63 8.05
N THR A 288 7.44 -5.79 6.75
CA THR A 288 6.85 -6.99 6.15
C THR A 288 7.71 -8.24 6.37
N TRP A 289 9.03 -8.12 6.29
CA TRP A 289 9.96 -9.21 6.64
C TRP A 289 9.80 -9.62 8.10
N CYS A 290 9.82 -8.67 9.03
CA CYS A 290 9.62 -8.96 10.44
C CYS A 290 8.24 -9.62 10.69
N GLU A 291 7.17 -9.06 10.11
CA GLU A 291 5.80 -9.58 10.23
C GLU A 291 5.63 -10.97 9.61
N LEU A 292 6.42 -11.32 8.59
CA LEU A 292 6.44 -12.67 8.03
C LEU A 292 7.12 -13.64 9.00
N MET A 293 8.26 -13.25 9.58
CA MET A 293 9.01 -14.08 10.52
C MET A 293 8.27 -14.31 11.84
N THR A 294 7.41 -13.39 12.26
CA THR A 294 6.55 -13.55 13.44
C THR A 294 5.25 -14.31 13.16
N GLU A 295 5.02 -14.77 11.92
CA GLU A 295 3.74 -15.38 11.57
C GLU A 295 3.61 -16.78 12.17
N PRO A 296 2.60 -17.06 13.02
CA PRO A 296 2.51 -18.34 13.73
C PRO A 296 2.41 -19.55 12.79
N LYS A 297 1.84 -19.34 11.60
CA LYS A 297 1.61 -20.38 10.58
C LYS A 297 2.60 -20.30 9.42
N LEU A 298 3.78 -19.74 9.65
CA LEU A 298 4.81 -19.55 8.62
C LEU A 298 5.11 -20.85 7.85
N PHE A 299 5.28 -21.97 8.58
CA PHE A 299 5.68 -23.27 8.02
C PHE A 299 4.51 -24.14 7.52
N GLU A 300 3.26 -23.67 7.58
CA GLU A 300 2.10 -24.42 7.04
C GLU A 300 2.02 -24.30 5.50
N LEU A 301 3.06 -24.73 4.78
CA LEU A 301 3.22 -24.49 3.33
C LEU A 301 2.14 -25.16 2.45
N ARG A 302 1.46 -26.19 2.97
CA ARG A 302 0.43 -26.93 2.23
C ARG A 302 -0.94 -26.24 2.24
N ARG A 303 -1.12 -25.17 3.01
CA ARG A 303 -2.37 -24.40 3.10
C ARG A 303 -2.13 -22.95 2.69
N LEU A 304 -3.09 -22.39 1.97
CA LEU A 304 -3.10 -20.97 1.63
C LEU A 304 -3.54 -20.17 2.87
N ILE A 305 -2.70 -19.25 3.30
CA ILE A 305 -2.91 -18.40 4.46
C ILE A 305 -2.68 -16.96 4.00
N ALA A 306 -3.77 -16.22 3.79
CA ALA A 306 -3.72 -14.88 3.21
C ALA A 306 -2.75 -13.94 3.96
N SER A 307 -2.67 -14.04 5.30
CA SER A 307 -1.72 -13.25 6.11
C SER A 307 -0.26 -13.47 5.69
N ARG A 308 0.16 -14.74 5.58
CA ARG A 308 1.51 -15.13 5.18
C ARG A 308 1.74 -14.86 3.70
N ASP A 309 0.84 -15.34 2.84
CA ASP A 309 1.04 -15.38 1.39
C ASP A 309 1.09 -13.97 0.81
N HIS A 310 0.30 -13.02 1.35
CA HIS A 310 0.38 -11.62 0.94
C HIS A 310 1.75 -10.99 1.26
N LYS A 311 2.34 -11.29 2.43
CA LYS A 311 3.67 -10.79 2.81
C LYS A 311 4.76 -11.37 1.91
N VAL A 312 4.69 -12.67 1.64
CA VAL A 312 5.60 -13.35 0.70
C VAL A 312 5.47 -12.75 -0.70
N MET A 313 4.25 -12.55 -1.20
CA MET A 313 4.00 -11.92 -2.49
C MET A 313 4.58 -10.51 -2.56
N ALA A 314 4.43 -9.70 -1.50
CA ALA A 314 5.01 -8.36 -1.45
C ALA A 314 6.55 -8.37 -1.58
N ILE A 315 7.21 -9.27 -0.83
CA ILE A 315 8.68 -9.44 -0.84
C ILE A 315 9.15 -9.90 -2.22
N VAL A 316 8.52 -10.95 -2.77
CA VAL A 316 8.88 -11.51 -4.08
C VAL A 316 8.63 -10.50 -5.19
N ALA A 317 7.50 -9.80 -5.16
CA ALA A 317 7.19 -8.78 -6.16
C ALA A 317 8.22 -7.65 -6.15
N LEU A 318 8.65 -7.18 -4.97
CA LEU A 318 9.71 -6.18 -4.88
C LEU A 318 11.02 -6.68 -5.47
N PHE A 319 11.43 -7.91 -5.13
CA PHE A 319 12.64 -8.51 -5.69
C PHE A 319 12.57 -8.62 -7.22
N LEU A 320 11.46 -9.13 -7.76
CA LEU A 320 11.24 -9.23 -9.19
C LEU A 320 11.22 -7.86 -9.87
N GLY A 321 10.65 -6.85 -9.21
CA GLY A 321 10.69 -5.46 -9.65
C GLY A 321 12.12 -4.95 -9.79
N GLY A 322 12.94 -5.15 -8.76
CA GLY A 322 14.35 -4.74 -8.77
C GLY A 322 15.16 -5.45 -9.84
N PHE A 323 14.99 -6.77 -9.96
CA PHE A 323 15.63 -7.56 -11.01
C PHE A 323 15.23 -7.07 -12.41
N THR A 324 13.92 -6.90 -12.66
CA THR A 324 13.41 -6.47 -13.96
C THR A 324 13.87 -5.05 -14.29
N GLY A 325 13.84 -4.15 -13.30
CA GLY A 325 14.31 -2.77 -13.46
C GLY A 325 15.80 -2.73 -13.83
N ARG A 326 16.64 -3.51 -13.12
CA ARG A 326 18.07 -3.61 -13.41
C ARG A 326 18.34 -4.24 -14.78
N ALA A 327 17.63 -5.30 -15.15
CA ALA A 327 17.80 -5.97 -16.44
C ALA A 327 17.40 -5.08 -17.62
N LEU A 328 16.28 -4.36 -17.52
CA LEU A 328 15.90 -3.37 -18.53
C LEU A 328 16.89 -2.21 -18.60
N LEU A 329 17.38 -1.74 -17.44
CA LEU A 329 18.37 -0.67 -17.39
C LEU A 329 19.61 -0.98 -18.22
N ASP A 330 20.09 -2.24 -18.21
CA ASP A 330 21.22 -2.69 -19.02
C ASP A 330 20.95 -2.68 -20.53
N ILE A 331 19.71 -2.94 -20.95
CA ILE A 331 19.37 -3.13 -22.36
C ILE A 331 18.95 -1.80 -23.01
N ILE A 332 18.14 -1.01 -22.30
CA ILE A 332 17.44 0.16 -22.88
C ILE A 332 17.77 1.48 -22.16
N GLY A 333 18.55 1.45 -21.07
CA GLY A 333 18.96 2.63 -20.32
C GLY A 333 17.85 3.23 -19.43
N SER A 334 18.21 4.24 -18.62
CA SER A 334 17.33 4.77 -17.56
C SER A 334 16.06 5.42 -18.09
N ALA A 335 16.18 6.23 -19.15
CA ALA A 335 15.05 6.96 -19.73
C ALA A 335 13.95 6.01 -20.24
N ALA A 336 14.32 5.01 -21.04
CA ALA A 336 13.38 4.05 -21.59
C ALA A 336 12.83 3.12 -20.50
N THR A 337 13.67 2.71 -19.54
CA THR A 337 13.22 1.89 -18.39
C THR A 337 12.19 2.63 -17.54
N LEU A 338 12.39 3.92 -17.24
CA LEU A 338 11.39 4.76 -16.58
C LEU A 338 10.13 4.97 -17.45
N GLY A 339 10.29 5.02 -18.78
CA GLY A 339 9.18 5.00 -19.73
C GLY A 339 8.32 3.73 -19.61
N VAL A 340 8.94 2.56 -19.50
CA VAL A 340 8.24 1.30 -19.21
C VAL A 340 7.54 1.37 -17.86
N GLY A 341 8.22 1.88 -16.83
CA GLY A 341 7.62 2.10 -15.51
C GLY A 341 6.39 3.02 -15.55
N THR A 342 6.41 4.06 -16.39
CA THR A 342 5.25 4.93 -16.66
C THR A 342 4.07 4.12 -17.20
N GLY A 343 4.30 3.27 -18.21
CA GLY A 343 3.27 2.41 -18.78
C GLY A 343 2.67 1.46 -17.74
N LEU A 344 3.50 0.82 -16.92
CA LEU A 344 3.07 -0.05 -15.83
C LEU A 344 2.20 0.70 -14.82
N ARG A 345 2.60 1.91 -14.41
CA ARG A 345 1.79 2.73 -13.51
C ARG A 345 0.44 3.14 -14.11
N LEU A 346 0.40 3.43 -15.41
CA LEU A 346 -0.85 3.75 -16.10
C LEU A 346 -1.82 2.56 -16.07
N ILE A 347 -1.30 1.34 -16.28
CA ILE A 347 -2.10 0.11 -16.15
C ILE A 347 -2.62 -0.04 -14.72
N ILE A 348 -1.77 0.17 -13.70
CA ILE A 348 -2.21 0.10 -12.29
C ILE A 348 -3.27 1.18 -11.99
N ALA A 349 -3.13 2.39 -12.54
CA ALA A 349 -4.09 3.47 -12.36
C ALA A 349 -5.48 3.08 -12.91
N ALA A 350 -5.52 2.44 -14.07
CA ALA A 350 -6.75 1.90 -14.64
C ALA A 350 -7.28 0.69 -13.85
N TRP A 351 -6.39 -0.15 -13.32
CA TRP A 351 -6.75 -1.34 -12.54
C TRP A 351 -7.61 -1.00 -11.32
N TRP A 352 -7.36 0.14 -10.65
CA TRP A 352 -8.16 0.57 -9.51
C TRP A 352 -9.66 0.72 -9.80
N PHE A 353 -10.07 0.96 -11.05
CA PHE A 353 -11.48 1.00 -11.41
C PHE A 353 -12.17 -0.37 -11.33
N PHE A 354 -11.43 -1.47 -11.45
CA PHE A 354 -11.98 -2.83 -11.48
C PHE A 354 -11.97 -3.53 -10.11
N VAL A 355 -11.32 -2.97 -9.09
CA VAL A 355 -11.24 -3.61 -7.77
C VAL A 355 -12.61 -3.58 -7.08
N PRO A 356 -13.16 -4.69 -6.54
CA PRO A 356 -14.49 -4.70 -5.92
C PRO A 356 -14.68 -3.68 -4.80
N LYS A 357 -15.92 -3.22 -4.63
CA LYS A 357 -16.27 -2.28 -3.55
C LYS A 357 -16.34 -3.03 -2.23
N LYS A 358 -16.09 -2.32 -1.13
CA LYS A 358 -16.27 -2.90 0.21
C LYS A 358 -17.77 -3.14 0.47
N THR A 359 -18.17 -4.41 0.57
CA THR A 359 -19.51 -4.76 1.05
C THR A 359 -19.58 -4.49 2.55
N LYS A 360 -20.62 -3.79 3.01
CA LYS A 360 -20.87 -3.64 4.45
C LYS A 360 -21.23 -5.03 4.99
N GLN A 361 -20.35 -5.61 5.81
CA GLN A 361 -20.67 -6.75 6.67
C GLN A 361 -21.33 -6.26 7.94
#